data_AF-H1KCE7-F1
#
_entry.id   AF-H1KCE7-F1
#
_cell.length_a   1.000
_cell.length_b   1.000
_cell.length_c   1.000
_cell.angle_alpha   90.00
_cell.angle_beta   90.00
_cell.angle_gamma   90.00
#
_symmetry.space_group_name_H-M   'P 1'
#
loop_
_entity.id
_entity.type
_entity.pdbx_description
1 polymer ?
#
loop_
_entity_poly.entity_id
_entity_poly.type
_entity_poly.pdbx_seq_one_letter_code
_entity_poly.pdbx_strand_id
1 'polypeptide(L)'
;MPFFHVTREDRLPSILRHGLGGAGGGKNWDCGNGVYLASDPAVGLAVMIQHYCEHGSVDRPPALEVASWRCIVVDDARVRPDLLRPDPEIAGGRSMIYDGVIDVRGMPVLAVDDVLGPGVCVDPPETSCHTARPAPVTRAM
;
A
#
# COMPACT_ATOMS: atom_id res chain seq x y z
N MET A 1 15.48 -7.75 -10.52
CA MET A 1 14.14 -7.97 -9.95
C MET A 1 13.69 -6.64 -9.39
N PRO A 2 12.53 -6.10 -9.78
CA PRO A 2 12.14 -4.76 -9.36
C PRO A 2 11.85 -4.68 -7.86
N PHE A 3 11.97 -3.48 -7.32
CA PHE A 3 11.48 -3.11 -6.00
C PHE A 3 10.16 -2.35 -6.12
N PHE A 4 9.42 -2.28 -5.02
CA PHE A 4 8.13 -1.60 -4.94
C PHE A 4 8.12 -0.58 -3.81
N HIS A 5 7.58 0.60 -4.07
CA HIS A 5 7.36 1.61 -3.04
C HIS A 5 5.92 2.11 -3.12
N VAL A 6 5.16 1.95 -2.04
CA VAL A 6 3.78 2.42 -1.99
C VAL A 6 3.73 3.74 -1.23
N THR A 7 3.00 4.68 -1.79
CA THR A 7 2.86 6.02 -1.23
C THR A 7 1.48 6.59 -1.53
N ARG A 8 1.21 7.79 -1.01
CA ARG A 8 0.00 8.53 -1.35
C ARG A 8 0.21 9.34 -2.63
N GLU A 9 -0.85 9.45 -3.42
CA GLU A 9 -0.87 10.18 -4.68
C GLU A 9 -0.45 11.64 -4.53
N ASP A 10 -0.83 12.29 -3.43
CA ASP A 10 -0.45 13.67 -3.11
C ASP A 10 1.08 13.87 -2.97
N ARG A 11 1.84 12.81 -2.69
CA ARG A 11 3.31 12.84 -2.62
C ARG A 11 3.99 12.63 -3.96
N LEU A 12 3.29 12.09 -4.97
CA LEU A 12 3.88 11.79 -6.27
C LEU A 12 4.53 13.00 -6.95
N PRO A 13 3.93 14.21 -6.99
CA PRO A 13 4.57 15.36 -7.63
C PRO A 13 5.96 15.67 -7.04
N SER A 14 6.10 15.55 -5.72
CA SER A 14 7.37 15.77 -5.03
C SER A 14 8.37 14.65 -5.35
N ILE A 15 7.94 13.39 -5.30
CA ILE A 15 8.79 12.23 -5.62
C ILE A 15 9.28 12.27 -7.07
N LEU A 16 8.40 12.60 -8.02
CA LEU A 16 8.76 12.70 -9.44
C LEU A 16 9.72 13.86 -9.73
N ARG A 17 9.68 14.92 -8.93
CA ARG A 17 10.57 16.08 -9.07
C ARG A 17 11.94 15.85 -8.42
N HIS A 18 11.97 15.27 -7.23
CA HIS A 18 13.18 15.20 -6.39
C HIS A 18 13.78 13.80 -6.29
N GLY A 19 13.12 12.79 -6.83
CA GLY A 19 13.45 11.39 -6.59
C GLY A 19 12.85 10.88 -5.28
N LEU A 20 12.72 9.55 -5.19
CA LEU A 20 12.28 8.88 -3.98
C LEU A 20 13.37 9.02 -2.92
N GLY A 21 13.03 9.61 -1.77
CA GLY A 21 13.98 9.95 -0.69
C GLY A 21 14.59 11.35 -0.79
N GLY A 22 14.36 12.10 -1.89
CA GLY A 22 15.05 13.38 -2.14
C GLY A 22 14.39 14.63 -1.54
N ALA A 23 13.11 14.57 -1.17
CA ALA A 23 12.35 15.76 -0.78
C ALA A 23 12.34 16.05 0.73
N GLY A 24 12.88 15.16 1.57
CA GLY A 24 12.80 15.29 3.04
C GLY A 24 11.36 15.30 3.59
N GLY A 25 10.37 14.91 2.77
CA GLY A 25 8.98 14.77 3.21
C GLY A 25 8.79 13.65 4.23
N GLY A 26 7.64 13.66 4.92
CA GLY A 26 7.29 12.63 5.89
C GLY A 26 7.38 11.22 5.32
N LYS A 27 7.68 10.24 6.18
CA LYS A 27 7.83 8.83 5.81
C LYS A 27 6.52 8.07 6.06
N ASN A 28 6.25 7.07 5.23
CA ASN A 28 5.14 6.12 5.48
C ASN A 28 5.53 5.04 6.48
N TRP A 29 6.83 4.81 6.66
CA TRP A 29 7.40 3.77 7.51
C TRP A 29 8.57 4.36 8.28
N ASP A 30 8.61 4.13 9.59
CA ASP A 30 9.76 4.57 10.38
C ASP A 30 10.94 3.62 10.12
N CYS A 31 11.83 4.08 9.24
CA CYS A 31 13.03 3.35 8.82
C CYS A 31 14.32 4.07 9.20
N GLY A 32 14.26 5.02 10.16
CA GLY A 32 15.40 5.86 10.52
C GLY A 32 15.80 6.78 9.37
N ASN A 33 16.96 6.57 8.75
CA ASN A 33 17.38 7.25 7.51
C ASN A 33 17.07 6.40 6.27
N GLY A 34 16.66 7.06 5.18
CA GLY A 34 16.32 6.41 3.91
C GLY A 34 14.82 6.23 3.65
N VAL A 35 14.53 5.38 2.66
CA VAL A 35 13.19 4.98 2.20
C VAL A 35 13.07 3.47 2.18
N TYR A 36 11.89 2.94 2.47
CA TYR A 36 11.66 1.50 2.34
C TYR A 36 11.41 1.12 0.87
N LEU A 37 11.87 -0.07 0.50
CA LEU A 37 11.68 -0.75 -0.76
C LEU A 37 11.23 -2.18 -0.49
N ALA A 38 10.06 -2.55 -0.99
CA ALA A 38 9.54 -3.91 -0.86
C ALA A 38 9.97 -4.78 -2.04
N SER A 39 10.21 -6.07 -1.79
CA SER A 39 10.44 -7.08 -2.84
C SER A 39 9.13 -7.57 -3.48
N ASP A 40 8.01 -7.28 -2.83
CA ASP A 40 6.65 -7.68 -3.22
C ASP A 40 5.72 -6.48 -2.96
N PRO A 41 4.88 -6.07 -3.92
CA PRO A 41 4.03 -4.90 -3.73
C PRO A 41 3.01 -5.06 -2.60
N ALA A 42 2.60 -6.29 -2.24
CA ALA A 42 1.72 -6.57 -1.11
C ALA A 42 2.35 -6.15 0.23
N VAL A 43 3.69 -6.24 0.36
CA VAL A 43 4.40 -5.76 1.55
C VAL A 43 4.36 -4.24 1.62
N GLY A 44 4.48 -3.56 0.48
CA GLY A 44 4.31 -2.11 0.43
C GLY A 44 2.89 -1.65 0.78
N LEU A 45 1.87 -2.39 0.39
CA LEU A 45 0.49 -2.15 0.81
C LEU A 45 0.30 -2.38 2.31
N ALA A 46 0.88 -3.45 2.87
CA ALA A 46 0.81 -3.73 4.31
C ALA A 46 1.42 -2.59 5.15
N VAL A 47 2.54 -2.01 4.71
CA VAL A 47 3.15 -0.83 5.32
C VAL A 47 2.18 0.36 5.33
N MET A 48 1.48 0.61 4.23
CA MET A 48 0.49 1.70 4.15
C MET A 48 -0.75 1.45 5.02
N ILE A 49 -1.21 0.20 5.11
CA ILE A 49 -2.30 -0.20 6.01
C ILE A 49 -1.90 0.08 7.45
N GLN A 50 -0.71 -0.35 7.87
CA GLN A 50 -0.21 -0.09 9.22
C GLN A 50 -0.09 1.41 9.50
N HIS A 51 0.50 2.17 8.56
CA HIS A 51 0.60 3.62 8.68
C HIS A 51 -0.77 4.29 8.87
N TYR A 52 -1.79 3.84 8.13
CA TYR A 52 -3.16 4.35 8.29
C TYR A 52 -3.80 3.92 9.62
N CYS A 53 -3.57 2.70 10.10
CA CYS A 53 -4.06 2.28 11.42
C CYS A 53 -3.46 3.12 12.56
N GLU A 54 -2.21 3.57 12.43
CA GLU A 54 -1.51 4.33 13.46
C GLU A 54 -1.74 5.85 13.37
N HIS A 55 -1.83 6.39 12.15
CA HIS A 55 -1.81 7.84 11.89
C HIS A 55 -2.97 8.34 11.03
N GLY A 56 -3.85 7.45 10.58
CA GLY A 56 -4.97 7.78 9.71
C GLY A 56 -5.98 8.72 10.36
N SER A 57 -6.63 9.54 9.53
CA SER A 57 -7.73 10.39 10.01
C SER A 57 -9.02 9.58 10.09
N VAL A 58 -9.74 9.72 11.20
CA VAL A 58 -11.10 9.16 11.38
C VAL A 58 -12.11 9.74 10.40
N ASP A 59 -11.86 10.95 9.89
CA ASP A 59 -12.75 11.64 8.95
C ASP A 59 -12.59 11.15 7.51
N ARG A 60 -11.56 10.32 7.26
CA ARG A 60 -11.30 9.76 5.93
C ARG A 60 -11.58 8.26 5.93
N PRO A 61 -12.66 7.80 5.27
CA PRO A 61 -12.98 6.38 5.16
C PRO A 61 -11.81 5.56 4.59
N PRO A 62 -11.58 4.33 5.08
CA PRO A 62 -10.50 3.47 4.60
C PRO A 62 -10.49 3.29 3.07
N ALA A 63 -11.66 3.14 2.44
CA ALA A 63 -11.78 3.01 1.00
C ALA A 63 -11.22 4.22 0.23
N LEU A 64 -11.45 5.44 0.75
CA LEU A 64 -10.92 6.67 0.14
C LEU A 64 -9.43 6.86 0.41
N GLU A 65 -8.92 6.30 1.52
CA GLU A 65 -7.48 6.29 1.78
C GLU A 65 -6.78 5.34 0.78
N VAL A 66 -7.25 4.09 0.67
CA VAL A 66 -6.71 3.07 -0.24
C VAL A 66 -6.74 3.53 -1.69
N ALA A 67 -7.84 4.16 -2.13
CA ALA A 67 -7.96 4.70 -3.49
C ALA A 67 -6.89 5.76 -3.83
N SER A 68 -6.30 6.41 -2.83
CA SER A 68 -5.22 7.38 -3.02
C SER A 68 -3.82 6.79 -2.96
N TRP A 69 -3.68 5.48 -2.70
CA TRP A 69 -2.37 4.83 -2.70
C TRP A 69 -1.91 4.52 -4.11
N ARG A 70 -0.61 4.64 -4.31
CA ARG A 70 0.08 4.47 -5.59
C ARG A 70 1.33 3.65 -5.36
N CYS A 71 1.57 2.65 -6.19
CA CYS A 71 2.74 1.79 -6.14
C CYS A 71 3.71 2.16 -7.26
N ILE A 72 4.90 2.62 -6.89
CA ILE A 72 5.99 2.91 -7.83
C ILE A 72 6.78 1.62 -8.02
N VAL A 73 6.92 1.17 -9.27
CA VAL A 73 7.72 0.01 -9.64
C VAL A 73 9.14 0.46 -9.97
N VAL A 74 10.09 0.17 -9.10
CA VAL A 74 11.47 0.65 -9.19
C VAL A 74 12.35 -0.44 -9.79
N ASP A 75 12.97 -0.15 -10.94
CA ASP A 75 13.99 -1.01 -11.54
C ASP A 75 15.22 -1.13 -10.61
N ASP A 76 15.72 -2.34 -10.38
CA ASP A 76 16.89 -2.60 -9.56
C ASP A 76 18.16 -1.96 -10.09
N ALA A 77 18.25 -1.68 -11.40
CA ALA A 77 19.34 -0.91 -11.99
C ALA A 77 19.46 0.52 -11.43
N ARG A 78 18.40 1.05 -10.81
CA ARG A 78 18.39 2.38 -10.17
C ARG A 78 18.78 2.36 -8.69
N VAL A 79 18.97 1.16 -8.13
CA VAL A 79 19.28 0.95 -6.72
C VAL A 79 20.74 0.55 -6.58
N ARG A 80 21.48 1.32 -5.79
CA ARG A 80 22.87 1.02 -5.45
C ARG A 80 22.94 0.02 -4.29
N PRO A 81 23.51 -1.19 -4.49
CA PRO A 81 23.51 -2.23 -3.45
C PRO A 81 24.22 -1.83 -2.16
N ASP A 82 25.24 -0.96 -2.23
CA ASP A 82 25.98 -0.44 -1.07
C ASP A 82 25.15 0.47 -0.16
N LEU A 83 24.02 0.99 -0.65
CA LEU A 83 23.08 1.81 0.12
C LEU A 83 21.85 1.03 0.57
N LEU A 84 21.77 -0.26 0.24
CA LEU A 84 20.63 -1.11 0.54
C LEU A 84 20.93 -1.98 1.76
N ARG A 85 20.08 -1.91 2.76
CA ARG A 85 20.17 -2.75 3.97
C ARG A 85 18.84 -3.44 4.25
N PRO A 86 18.84 -4.63 4.88
CA PRO A 86 17.60 -5.25 5.33
C PRO A 86 16.84 -4.33 6.28
N ASP A 87 15.51 -4.32 6.14
CA ASP A 87 14.63 -3.67 7.11
C ASP A 87 14.62 -4.49 8.41
N PRO A 88 15.04 -3.91 9.56
CA PRO A 88 15.08 -4.63 10.83
C PRO A 88 13.68 -4.95 11.36
N GLU A 89 12.65 -4.19 10.96
CA GLU A 89 11.28 -4.33 11.47
C GLU A 89 10.47 -5.38 10.69
N ILE A 90 10.89 -5.73 9.46
CA ILE A 90 10.17 -6.66 8.59
C ILE A 90 11.01 -7.92 8.36
N ALA A 91 10.64 -8.98 9.09
CA ALA A 91 11.29 -10.28 9.00
C ALA A 91 11.23 -10.89 7.58
N GLY A 92 12.30 -11.60 7.21
CA GLY A 92 12.39 -12.39 5.99
C GLY A 92 12.88 -11.64 4.75
N GLY A 93 13.46 -10.44 4.90
CA GLY A 93 14.14 -9.73 3.80
C GLY A 93 13.21 -9.25 2.69
N ARG A 94 11.90 -9.17 2.97
CA ARG A 94 10.88 -8.73 2.01
C ARG A 94 10.73 -7.21 1.94
N SER A 95 11.38 -6.51 2.86
CA SER A 95 11.56 -5.06 2.87
C SER A 95 13.05 -4.76 3.05
N MET A 96 13.49 -3.72 2.35
CA MET A 96 14.84 -3.19 2.39
C MET A 96 14.76 -1.69 2.65
N ILE A 97 15.73 -1.13 3.35
CA ILE A 97 15.88 0.31 3.51
C ILE A 97 16.99 0.78 2.56
N TYR A 98 16.67 1.76 1.72
CA TYR A 98 17.63 2.41 0.84
C TYR A 98 18.02 3.79 1.40
N ASP A 99 19.28 3.94 1.77
CA ASP A 99 19.83 5.18 2.34
C ASP A 99 20.37 6.12 1.24
N GLY A 100 19.45 6.64 0.44
CA GLY A 100 19.78 7.55 -0.65
C GLY A 100 18.55 8.05 -1.40
N VAL A 101 18.80 8.64 -2.57
CA VAL A 101 17.75 9.12 -3.48
C VAL A 101 17.72 8.23 -4.71
N ILE A 102 16.52 7.78 -5.09
CA ILE A 102 16.29 6.98 -6.30
C ILE A 102 15.58 7.84 -7.34
N ASP A 103 16.15 7.97 -8.52
CA ASP A 103 15.46 8.61 -9.63
C ASP A 103 14.38 7.68 -10.17
N VAL A 104 13.12 7.97 -9.88
CA VAL A 104 11.97 7.17 -10.32
C VAL A 104 11.23 7.77 -11.52
N ARG A 105 11.81 8.76 -12.20
CA ARG A 105 11.19 9.35 -13.39
C ARG A 105 11.07 8.32 -14.51
N GLY A 106 9.86 8.25 -15.09
CA GLY A 106 9.52 7.30 -16.14
C GLY A 106 9.31 5.87 -15.64
N MET A 107 9.32 5.63 -14.33
CA MET A 107 8.95 4.33 -13.76
C MET A 107 7.43 4.15 -13.73
N PRO A 108 6.92 2.92 -13.90
CA PRO A 108 5.49 2.65 -13.77
C PRO A 108 4.95 3.03 -12.39
N VAL A 109 3.76 3.62 -12.37
CA VAL A 109 3.00 3.91 -11.16
C VAL A 109 1.64 3.24 -11.29
N LEU A 110 1.35 2.31 -10.38
CA LEU A 110 0.16 1.47 -10.40
C LEU A 110 -0.84 1.93 -9.34
N ALA A 111 -2.14 1.81 -9.63
CA ALA A 111 -3.17 1.87 -8.59
C ALA A 111 -3.16 0.58 -7.76
N VAL A 112 -3.82 0.59 -6.60
CA VAL A 112 -3.91 -0.60 -5.73
C VAL A 112 -4.59 -1.77 -6.44
N ASP A 113 -5.63 -1.50 -7.22
CA ASP A 113 -6.37 -2.54 -7.96
C ASP A 113 -5.49 -3.25 -8.99
N ASP A 114 -4.59 -2.51 -9.65
CA ASP A 114 -3.62 -3.07 -10.61
C ASP A 114 -2.54 -3.91 -9.92
N VAL A 115 -2.23 -3.61 -8.65
CA VAL A 115 -1.27 -4.35 -7.84
C VAL A 115 -1.85 -5.67 -7.35
N LEU A 116 -3.12 -5.67 -6.90
CA LEU A 116 -3.80 -6.85 -6.36
C LEU A 116 -4.29 -7.80 -7.45
N GLY A 117 -4.40 -7.31 -8.69
CA GLY A 117 -4.88 -8.06 -9.84
C GLY A 117 -6.41 -8.20 -9.89
N PRO A 118 -6.97 -8.66 -11.02
CA PRO A 118 -8.40 -8.87 -11.18
C PRO A 118 -8.84 -10.06 -10.31
N GLY A 119 -9.33 -9.80 -9.11
CA GLY A 119 -9.78 -10.84 -8.19
C GLY A 119 -10.22 -10.37 -6.80
N VAL A 120 -9.85 -9.16 -6.38
CA VAL A 120 -10.34 -8.56 -5.12
C VAL A 120 -11.60 -7.74 -5.39
N CYS A 121 -12.65 -8.39 -5.89
CA CYS A 121 -14.00 -7.85 -5.77
C CYS A 121 -14.40 -8.01 -4.30
N VAL A 122 -14.41 -6.91 -3.55
CA VAL A 122 -15.19 -6.87 -2.32
C VAL A 122 -16.63 -6.80 -2.79
N ASP A 123 -17.30 -7.96 -2.87
CA ASP A 123 -18.75 -7.94 -3.06
C ASP A 123 -19.34 -7.03 -1.98
N PRO A 124 -20.19 -6.06 -2.33
CA PRO A 124 -20.86 -5.26 -1.32
C PRO A 124 -21.57 -6.21 -0.36
N PRO A 125 -21.58 -5.94 0.96
CA PRO A 125 -22.25 -6.82 1.90
C PRO A 125 -23.69 -7.01 1.42
N GLU A 126 -24.04 -8.24 1.06
CA GLU A 126 -25.39 -8.57 0.65
C GLU A 126 -26.31 -8.07 1.76
N THR A 127 -27.13 -7.08 1.42
CA THR A 127 -28.22 -6.66 2.29
C THR A 127 -29.21 -7.81 2.24
N SER A 128 -29.00 -8.82 3.08
CA SER A 128 -29.94 -9.93 3.24
C SER A 128 -31.20 -9.38 3.89
N CYS A 129 -32.12 -8.92 3.05
CA CYS A 129 -33.51 -8.74 3.39
C CYS A 129 -34.08 -10.13 3.69
N HIS A 130 -33.85 -10.65 4.90
CA HIS A 130 -34.57 -11.82 5.40
C HIS A 130 -36.05 -11.46 5.48
N THR A 131 -36.76 -11.73 4.38
CA THR A 131 -38.21 -11.80 4.38
C THR A 131 -38.56 -13.07 5.13
N ALA A 132 -38.89 -12.93 6.42
CA ALA A 132 -39.34 -14.03 7.24
C ALA A 132 -40.57 -14.68 6.59
N ARG A 133 -40.42 -15.93 6.14
CA ARG A 133 -41.53 -16.78 5.68
C ARG A 133 -42.40 -17.09 6.91
N PRO A 134 -43.72 -16.82 6.90
CA PRO A 134 -44.55 -17.18 8.04
C PRO A 134 -44.69 -18.71 8.12
N ALA A 135 -44.54 -19.25 9.34
CA ALA A 135 -44.67 -20.68 9.61
C ALA A 135 -46.12 -21.17 9.40
N PRO A 136 -46.32 -22.41 8.92
CA PRO A 136 -47.66 -22.97 8.77
C PRO A 136 -48.28 -23.28 10.14
N VAL A 137 -49.48 -22.72 10.37
CA VAL A 137 -50.30 -22.98 11.55
C VAL A 137 -50.79 -24.43 11.53
N THR A 138 -50.28 -25.27 12.43
CA THR A 138 -50.88 -26.58 12.68
C THR A 138 -52.02 -26.42 13.68
N ARG A 139 -53.25 -26.65 13.23
CA ARG A 139 -54.45 -26.68 14.06
C ARG A 139 -54.53 -28.06 14.73
N ALA A 140 -54.38 -28.13 16.04
CA ALA A 140 -54.71 -29.33 16.81
C ALA A 140 -56.14 -29.20 17.35
N MET A 141 -56.96 -30.23 17.11
CA MET A 141 -58.16 -30.55 17.90
C MET A 141 -57.77 -31.58 18.96
#